data_AF-A0A849P4D6-F1
#
_entry.id   AF-A0A849P4D6-F1
#
_cell.length_a   1.000
_cell.length_b   1.000
_cell.length_c   1.000
_cell.angle_alpha   90.00
_cell.angle_beta   90.00
_cell.angle_gamma   90.00
#
_symmetry.space_group_name_H-M   'P 1'
#
loop_
_entity.id
_entity.type
_entity.pdbx_description
1 polymer ?
#
loop_
_entity_poly.entity_id
_entity_poly.type
_entity_poly.pdbx_seq_one_letter_code
_entity_poly.pdbx_strand_id
1 'polypeptide(L)'
;MIYSMTAFASQQNEHSLGQLTVELKSVNNRFLDLHFRIPDELRAIEGNLRELISNRINRGKVEIRVSLNKTKTIDDIRLDAELLQALNIQYQQAKNIIADTQAPSLQELINLSHQKQNLKNDESTEQWAQLCLSTADQALDSFIIARAREGKRLADTMLGYVNDIHNILSVVRAKLPSVHEEYREKLARKLRETLETVAPHGFEQIKGEELSARIASESALFSLRIDVAEELDRLDSHQKELANLLKTESQLDHVPKTKNKQSLGKRLDFLFQEMNREINTLGSKSTAIEITQSVIDLKLLVEQLREQAQNIE
;
A
#
# COMPACT_ATOMS: atom_id res chain seq x y z
N MET A 1 -2.30 9.75 11.76
CA MET A 1 -1.32 9.81 10.66
C MET A 1 -1.63 8.71 9.66
N ILE A 2 -1.61 9.05 8.37
CA ILE A 2 -1.65 8.11 7.25
C ILE A 2 -0.27 7.50 7.09
N TYR A 3 -0.17 6.17 7.04
CA TYR A 3 1.10 5.47 6.84
C TYR A 3 1.14 4.78 5.48
N SER A 4 2.28 4.85 4.78
CA SER A 4 2.52 3.97 3.63
C SER A 4 2.80 2.55 4.10
N MET A 5 2.35 1.54 3.36
CA MET A 5 2.70 0.13 3.59
C MET A 5 4.08 -0.24 3.01
N THR A 6 4.71 0.65 2.23
CA THR A 6 6.06 0.47 1.70
C THR A 6 7.03 1.41 2.42
N ALA A 7 8.08 0.83 2.99
CA ALA A 7 9.18 1.58 3.57
C ALA A 7 10.45 0.73 3.65
N PHE A 8 11.56 1.42 3.83
CA PHE A 8 12.87 0.83 4.10
C PHE A 8 13.55 1.64 5.20
N ALA A 9 14.18 0.94 6.13
CA ALA A 9 15.07 1.53 7.12
C ALA A 9 16.25 0.59 7.37
N SER A 10 17.42 1.16 7.61
CA SER A 10 18.62 0.44 7.99
C SER A 10 19.27 1.20 9.13
N GLN A 11 19.57 0.49 10.21
CA GLN A 11 20.31 1.02 11.35
C GLN A 11 21.53 0.15 11.57
N GLN A 12 22.66 0.81 11.82
CA GLN A 12 23.93 0.17 12.11
C GLN A 12 24.42 0.66 13.47
N ASN A 13 24.89 -0.26 14.30
CA ASN A 13 25.59 0.06 15.54
C ASN A 13 26.92 -0.69 15.61
N GLU A 14 27.94 0.03 16.04
CA GLU A 14 29.28 -0.51 16.27
C GLU A 14 29.42 -0.87 17.75
N HIS A 15 30.08 -2.00 17.99
CA HIS A 15 30.41 -2.51 19.32
C HIS A 15 31.87 -2.93 19.35
N SER A 16 32.45 -3.08 20.54
CA SER A 16 33.83 -3.55 20.71
C SER A 16 34.08 -4.93 20.07
N LEU A 17 33.03 -5.72 19.89
CA LEU A 17 33.06 -7.07 19.31
C LEU A 17 32.86 -7.09 17.79
N GLY A 18 32.47 -5.97 17.17
CA GLY A 18 32.19 -5.88 15.74
C GLY A 18 31.06 -4.91 15.39
N GLN A 19 30.45 -5.11 14.23
CA GLN A 19 29.40 -4.26 13.69
C GLN A 19 28.10 -5.06 13.52
N LEU A 20 26.99 -4.49 13.97
CA LEU A 20 25.65 -5.05 13.80
C LEU A 20 24.81 -4.12 12.92
N THR A 21 24.16 -4.68 11.91
CA THR A 21 23.22 -3.95 11.05
C THR A 21 21.86 -4.63 11.09
N VAL A 22 20.81 -3.82 11.30
CA VAL A 22 19.41 -4.25 11.24
C VAL A 22 18.72 -3.50 10.10
N GLU A 23 18.18 -4.23 9.14
CA GLU A 23 17.43 -3.70 8.01
C GLU A 23 15.97 -4.15 8.09
N LEU A 24 15.06 -3.21 7.85
CA LEU A 24 13.62 -3.40 7.79
C LEU A 24 13.13 -2.98 6.41
N LYS A 25 12.46 -3.88 5.71
CA LYS A 25 11.83 -3.60 4.41
C LYS A 25 10.39 -4.06 4.43
N SER A 26 9.44 -3.20 4.07
CA SER A 26 8.05 -3.62 3.90
C SER A 26 7.50 -3.51 2.49
N VAL A 27 6.55 -4.39 2.22
CA VAL A 27 5.66 -4.33 1.06
C VAL A 27 4.22 -4.49 1.50
N ASN A 28 3.30 -4.08 0.63
CA ASN A 28 1.86 -4.22 0.85
C ASN A 28 1.48 -5.70 1.05
N ASN A 29 0.79 -5.99 2.15
CA ASN A 29 0.16 -7.28 2.40
C ASN A 29 -1.04 -7.08 3.33
N ARG A 30 -2.10 -7.88 3.11
CA ARG A 30 -3.38 -7.75 3.84
C ARG A 30 -3.23 -7.96 5.35
N PHE A 31 -2.31 -8.84 5.74
CA PHE A 31 -2.00 -9.21 7.11
C PHE A 31 -0.53 -8.91 7.42
N LEU A 32 -0.21 -8.77 8.70
CA LEU A 32 1.16 -8.69 9.15
C LEU A 32 1.86 -10.05 8.89
N ASP A 33 2.87 -10.04 8.04
CA ASP A 33 3.71 -11.20 7.76
C ASP A 33 5.17 -10.81 8.02
N LEU A 34 5.81 -11.45 8.99
CA LEU A 34 7.16 -11.12 9.44
C LEU A 34 8.13 -12.21 8.96
N HIS A 35 9.09 -11.82 8.13
CA HIS A 35 10.13 -12.71 7.62
C HIS A 35 11.48 -12.31 8.22
N PHE A 36 12.03 -13.18 9.07
CA PHE A 36 13.30 -12.95 9.74
C PHE A 36 14.44 -13.66 9.01
N ARG A 37 15.50 -12.91 8.74
CA ARG A 37 16.80 -13.41 8.28
C ARG A 37 17.83 -13.01 9.32
N ILE A 38 17.99 -13.87 10.33
CA ILE A 38 18.83 -13.63 11.50
C ILE A 38 19.96 -14.68 11.54
N PRO A 39 21.21 -14.30 11.89
CA PRO A 39 22.29 -15.24 12.11
C PRO A 39 21.97 -16.24 13.22
N ASP A 40 22.52 -17.46 13.15
CA ASP A 40 22.19 -18.54 14.08
C ASP A 40 22.46 -18.18 15.56
N GLU A 41 23.49 -17.37 15.80
CA GLU A 41 23.88 -16.87 17.12
C GLU A 41 22.82 -15.98 17.78
N LEU A 42 21.93 -15.37 16.98
CA LEU A 42 20.89 -14.46 17.44
C LEU A 42 19.48 -15.05 17.26
N ARG A 43 19.34 -16.35 16.97
CA ARG A 43 18.00 -16.96 16.82
C ARG A 43 17.15 -16.87 18.09
N ALA A 44 17.77 -16.90 19.27
CA ALA A 44 17.06 -16.82 20.55
C ALA A 44 16.27 -15.51 20.72
N ILE A 45 16.68 -14.41 20.08
CA ILE A 45 16.00 -13.11 20.18
C ILE A 45 14.88 -12.91 19.15
N GLU A 46 14.65 -13.87 18.24
CA GLU A 46 13.61 -13.72 17.20
C GLU A 46 12.23 -13.49 17.83
N GLY A 47 11.90 -14.20 18.91
CA GLY A 47 10.64 -14.04 19.63
C GLY A 47 10.44 -12.61 20.13
N ASN A 48 11.46 -12.03 20.76
CA ASN A 48 11.43 -10.67 21.28
C ASN A 48 11.31 -9.64 20.16
N LEU A 49 12.03 -9.83 19.05
CA LEU A 49 11.92 -8.96 17.86
C LEU A 49 10.52 -9.02 17.25
N ARG A 50 9.91 -10.20 17.20
CA ARG A 50 8.53 -10.40 16.71
C ARG A 50 7.53 -9.66 17.58
N GLU A 51 7.65 -9.74 18.90
CA GLU A 51 6.78 -8.99 19.82
C GLU A 51 6.98 -7.47 19.67
N LEU A 52 8.23 -7.00 19.60
CA LEU A 52 8.57 -5.60 19.42
C LEU A 52 7.92 -5.02 18.15
N ILE A 53 8.05 -5.72 17.02
CA ILE A 53 7.52 -5.27 15.73
C ILE A 53 6.00 -5.35 15.69
N SER A 54 5.39 -6.46 16.14
CA SER A 54 3.93 -6.63 16.12
C SER A 54 3.19 -5.65 17.04
N ASN A 55 3.87 -5.10 18.06
CA ASN A 55 3.31 -4.06 18.91
C ASN A 55 3.22 -2.67 18.25
N ARG A 56 4.01 -2.43 17.20
CA ARG A 56 4.05 -1.14 16.47
C ARG A 56 3.51 -1.21 15.03
N ILE A 57 3.53 -2.39 14.39
CA ILE A 57 3.06 -2.59 13.02
C ILE A 57 1.90 -3.59 13.00
N ASN A 58 0.80 -3.25 12.31
CA ASN A 58 -0.40 -4.10 12.24
C ASN A 58 -0.58 -4.81 10.89
N ARG A 59 -0.01 -4.27 9.80
CA ARG A 59 -0.15 -4.80 8.43
C ARG A 59 1.12 -4.65 7.60
N GLY A 60 1.16 -5.43 6.52
CA GLY A 60 2.27 -5.47 5.57
C GLY A 60 3.16 -6.70 5.77
N LYS A 61 3.89 -7.04 4.71
CA LYS A 61 4.95 -8.04 4.79
C LYS A 61 6.26 -7.32 5.09
N VAL A 62 6.85 -7.61 6.24
CA VAL A 62 8.10 -6.98 6.69
C VAL A 62 9.21 -8.03 6.66
N GLU A 63 10.23 -7.80 5.83
CA GLU A 63 11.50 -8.53 5.87
C GLU A 63 12.44 -7.82 6.85
N ILE A 64 12.92 -8.58 7.83
CA ILE A 64 13.89 -8.14 8.82
C ILE A 64 15.18 -8.90 8.58
N ARG A 65 16.24 -8.18 8.24
CA ARG A 65 17.57 -8.75 8.06
C ARG A 65 18.50 -8.25 9.14
N VAL A 66 19.13 -9.17 9.83
CA VAL A 66 20.17 -8.88 10.80
C VAL A 66 21.49 -9.38 10.22
N SER A 67 22.48 -8.51 10.15
CA SER A 67 23.83 -8.83 9.68
C SER A 67 24.80 -8.56 10.81
N LEU A 68 25.62 -9.56 11.13
CA LEU A 68 26.64 -9.48 12.17
C LEU A 68 28.02 -9.62 11.54
N ASN A 69 28.80 -8.54 11.56
CA ASN A 69 30.19 -8.52 11.13
C ASN A 69 31.09 -8.50 12.37
N LYS A 70 31.54 -9.67 12.82
CA LYS A 70 32.52 -9.76 13.90
C LYS A 70 33.89 -9.30 13.42
N THR A 71 34.52 -8.40 14.15
CA THR A 71 35.92 -8.04 13.90
C THR A 71 36.79 -9.21 14.35
N LYS A 72 37.13 -10.12 13.43
CA LYS A 72 38.05 -11.22 13.72
C LYS A 72 39.48 -10.68 13.72
N THR A 73 40.09 -10.59 14.90
CA THR A 73 41.53 -10.38 15.03
C THR A 73 42.28 -11.68 14.70
N ILE A 74 43.42 -11.58 14.01
CA ILE A 74 44.27 -12.74 13.65
C ILE A 74 44.74 -13.49 14.91
N ASP A 75 44.77 -12.82 16.07
CA ASP A 75 45.13 -13.39 17.37
C ASP A 75 44.12 -14.41 17.95
N ASP A 76 42.92 -14.53 17.37
CA ASP A 76 41.89 -15.50 17.79
C ASP A 76 42.07 -16.89 17.18
N ILE A 77 42.98 -17.06 16.21
CA ILE A 77 43.32 -18.37 15.66
C ILE A 77 44.27 -19.07 16.63
N ARG A 78 43.72 -19.54 17.76
CA ARG A 78 44.42 -20.39 18.72
C ARG A 78 43.92 -21.81 18.63
N LEU A 79 44.81 -22.72 18.27
CA LEU A 79 44.57 -24.14 18.43
C LEU A 79 44.47 -24.44 19.93
N ASP A 80 43.32 -24.97 20.34
CA ASP A 80 43.09 -25.38 21.72
C ASP A 80 43.92 -26.64 22.00
N ALA A 81 44.97 -26.51 22.80
CA ALA A 81 45.88 -27.61 23.11
C ALA A 81 45.18 -28.80 23.77
N GLU A 82 44.14 -28.56 24.59
CA GLU A 82 43.37 -29.63 25.23
C GLU A 82 42.50 -30.36 24.21
N LEU A 83 41.87 -29.63 23.28
CA LEU A 83 41.13 -30.23 22.17
C LEU A 83 42.05 -31.09 21.31
N LEU A 84 43.23 -30.57 20.95
CA LEU A 84 44.20 -31.32 20.15
C LEU A 84 44.67 -32.60 20.83
N GLN A 85 44.92 -32.56 22.14
CA GLN A 85 45.28 -33.75 22.90
C GLN A 85 44.16 -34.79 22.91
N ALA A 86 42.92 -34.36 23.15
CA ALA A 86 41.76 -35.25 23.12
C ALA A 86 41.55 -35.87 21.72
N LEU A 87 41.66 -35.08 20.66
CA LEU A 87 41.57 -35.55 19.27
C LEU A 87 42.68 -36.53 18.92
N ASN A 88 43.92 -36.30 19.39
CA ASN A 88 45.02 -37.22 19.16
C ASN A 88 44.77 -38.58 19.85
N ILE A 89 44.25 -38.59 21.08
CA ILE A 89 43.90 -39.85 21.77
C ILE A 89 42.84 -40.63 20.97
N GLN A 90 41.78 -39.95 20.52
CA GLN A 90 40.73 -40.59 19.70
C GLN A 90 41.25 -41.09 18.36
N TYR A 91 42.13 -40.33 17.72
CA TYR A 91 42.77 -40.73 16.47
C TYR A 91 43.60 -42.01 16.63
N GLN A 92 44.40 -42.12 17.71
CA GLN A 92 45.17 -43.33 18.00
C GLN A 92 44.26 -44.54 18.26
N GLN A 93 43.14 -44.35 18.96
CA GLN A 93 42.15 -45.41 19.19
C GLN A 93 41.50 -45.87 17.88
N ALA A 94 41.09 -44.95 17.01
CA ALA A 94 40.48 -45.25 15.72
C ALA A 94 41.46 -46.02 14.81
N LYS A 95 42.72 -45.61 14.77
CA LYS A 95 43.78 -46.26 13.98
C LYS A 95 44.04 -47.72 14.38
N ASN A 96 43.86 -48.06 15.67
CA ASN A 96 43.99 -49.44 16.15
C ASN A 96 42.87 -50.36 15.63
N ILE A 97 41.71 -49.82 15.28
CA ILE A 97 40.55 -50.59 14.78
C ILE A 97 40.52 -50.56 13.24
N ILE A 98 40.80 -49.40 12.64
CA ILE A 98 40.76 -49.16 11.20
C ILE A 98 42.16 -48.72 10.77
N ALA A 99 42.90 -49.64 10.16
CA ALA A 99 44.31 -49.42 9.81
C ALA A 99 44.55 -48.23 8.86
N ASP A 100 43.57 -47.91 8.00
CA ASP A 100 43.64 -46.83 7.00
C ASP A 100 43.01 -45.50 7.47
N THR A 101 43.01 -45.23 8.79
CA THR A 101 42.45 -43.98 9.33
C THR A 101 43.39 -42.80 9.06
N GLN A 102 42.92 -41.83 8.27
CA GLN A 102 43.66 -40.61 7.95
C GLN A 102 43.68 -39.62 9.13
N ALA A 103 44.82 -38.93 9.29
CA ALA A 103 44.92 -37.86 10.28
C ALA A 103 44.13 -36.61 9.83
N PRO A 104 43.51 -35.88 10.77
CA PRO A 104 42.83 -34.64 10.43
C PRO A 104 43.81 -33.60 9.89
N SER A 105 43.38 -32.90 8.83
CA SER A 105 44.10 -31.78 8.25
C SER A 105 44.16 -30.59 9.21
N LEU A 106 45.14 -29.70 9.01
CA LEU A 106 45.24 -28.46 9.78
C LEU A 106 43.95 -27.62 9.70
N GLN A 107 43.28 -27.60 8.54
CA GLN A 107 42.03 -26.88 8.33
C GLN A 107 40.90 -27.46 9.20
N GLU A 108 40.80 -28.79 9.30
CA GLU A 108 39.81 -29.45 10.17
C GLU A 108 40.06 -29.17 11.65
N LEU A 109 41.33 -29.20 12.08
CA LEU A 109 41.71 -28.89 13.46
C LEU A 109 41.41 -27.42 13.85
N ILE A 110 41.64 -26.49 12.92
CA ILE A 110 41.28 -25.08 13.08
C ILE A 110 39.76 -24.93 13.20
N ASN A 111 39.00 -25.57 12.30
CA ASN A 111 37.53 -25.51 12.33
C ASN A 111 36.93 -26.09 13.64
N LEU A 112 37.44 -27.21 14.13
CA LEU A 112 37.01 -27.82 15.39
C LEU A 112 37.34 -26.95 16.61
N SER A 113 38.52 -26.32 16.61
CA SER A 113 38.91 -25.37 17.67
C SER A 113 37.98 -24.16 17.70
N HIS A 114 37.63 -23.62 16.54
CA HIS A 114 36.66 -22.53 16.43
C HIS A 114 35.26 -22.93 16.88
N GLN A 115 34.79 -24.14 16.57
CA GLN A 115 33.49 -24.64 17.04
C GLN A 115 33.44 -24.72 18.58
N LYS A 116 34.50 -25.22 19.23
CA LYS A 116 34.58 -25.29 20.70
C LYS A 116 34.64 -23.90 21.36
N GLN A 117 35.34 -22.95 20.76
CA GLN A 117 35.38 -21.56 21.25
C GLN A 117 34.02 -20.86 21.13
N ASN A 118 33.32 -21.05 20.01
CA ASN A 118 31.98 -20.49 19.82
C ASN A 118 30.96 -21.03 20.85
N LEU A 119 31.13 -22.27 21.31
CA LEU A 119 30.29 -22.88 22.35
C LEU A 119 30.52 -22.30 23.77
N LYS A 120 31.66 -21.63 24.02
CA LYS A 120 32.00 -21.09 25.35
C LYS A 120 31.62 -19.61 25.54
N ASN A 121 31.15 -18.94 24.51
CA ASN A 121 30.99 -17.48 24.46
C ASN A 121 29.55 -17.00 24.75
N ASP A 122 28.90 -17.54 25.79
CA ASP A 122 27.54 -17.16 26.21
C ASP A 122 27.42 -15.67 26.56
N GLU A 123 28.39 -15.08 27.28
CA GLU A 123 28.35 -13.65 27.64
C GLU A 123 28.39 -12.72 26.42
N SER A 124 29.17 -13.06 25.39
CA SER A 124 29.20 -12.27 24.15
C SER A 124 27.87 -12.35 23.39
N THR A 125 27.19 -13.49 23.48
CA THR A 125 25.91 -13.73 22.82
C THR A 125 24.80 -12.89 23.44
N GLU A 126 24.82 -12.75 24.77
CA GLU A 126 23.88 -11.89 25.50
C GLU A 126 24.10 -10.40 25.20
N GLN A 127 25.36 -9.95 25.10
CA GLN A 127 25.69 -8.58 24.69
C GLN A 127 25.21 -8.28 23.26
N TRP A 128 25.42 -9.21 22.32
CA TRP A 128 24.91 -9.07 20.95
C TRP A 128 23.38 -9.06 20.90
N ALA A 129 22.71 -9.87 21.73
CA ALA A 129 21.26 -9.89 21.85
C ALA A 129 20.70 -8.53 22.29
N GLN A 130 21.27 -7.92 23.34
CA GLN A 130 20.86 -6.61 23.83
C GLN A 130 21.13 -5.50 22.82
N LEU A 131 22.29 -5.53 22.16
CA LEU A 131 22.62 -4.59 21.09
C LEU A 131 21.65 -4.73 19.90
N CYS A 132 21.27 -5.95 19.55
CA CYS A 132 20.32 -6.18 18.46
C CYS A 132 18.93 -5.67 18.77
N LEU A 133 18.44 -5.84 20.00
CA LEU A 133 17.14 -5.31 20.40
C LEU A 133 17.13 -3.77 20.35
N SER A 134 18.15 -3.12 20.88
CA SER A 134 18.27 -1.65 20.84
C SER A 134 18.42 -1.11 19.41
N THR A 135 19.22 -1.77 18.58
CA THR A 135 19.40 -1.40 17.16
C THR A 135 18.10 -1.60 16.37
N ALA A 136 17.38 -2.69 16.62
CA ALA A 136 16.08 -2.95 15.99
C ALA A 136 15.02 -1.93 16.42
N ASP A 137 15.03 -1.48 17.68
CA ASP A 137 14.12 -0.44 18.16
C ASP A 137 14.35 0.90 17.44
N GLN A 138 15.62 1.32 17.31
CA GLN A 138 16.02 2.52 16.55
C GLN A 138 15.68 2.40 15.06
N ALA A 139 15.92 1.22 14.46
CA ALA A 139 15.55 0.95 13.08
C ALA A 139 14.04 1.06 12.89
N LEU A 140 13.25 0.57 13.85
CA LEU A 140 11.79 0.59 13.81
C LEU A 140 11.24 2.01 13.96
N ASP A 141 11.82 2.85 14.80
CA ASP A 141 11.44 4.27 14.90
C ASP A 141 11.69 5.00 13.57
N SER A 142 12.88 4.82 13.00
CA SER A 142 13.22 5.38 11.68
C SER A 142 12.29 4.87 10.59
N PHE A 143 11.91 3.59 10.67
CA PHE A 143 10.99 2.94 9.75
C PHE A 143 9.57 3.53 9.82
N ILE A 144 9.05 3.76 11.03
CA ILE A 144 7.73 4.39 11.23
C ILE A 144 7.73 5.82 10.70
N ILE A 145 8.79 6.58 10.94
CA ILE A 145 8.97 7.93 10.40
C ILE A 145 8.97 7.91 8.86
N ALA A 146 9.70 6.97 8.26
CA ALA A 146 9.71 6.80 6.80
C ALA A 146 8.31 6.47 6.26
N ARG A 147 7.57 5.56 6.91
CA ARG A 147 6.17 5.23 6.55
C ARG A 147 5.24 6.43 6.65
N ALA A 148 5.38 7.27 7.68
CA ALA A 148 4.57 8.48 7.86
C ALA A 148 4.86 9.53 6.78
N ARG A 149 6.15 9.76 6.47
CA ARG A 149 6.56 10.70 5.43
C ARG A 149 6.03 10.28 4.05
N GLU A 150 6.13 9.00 3.73
CA GLU A 150 5.61 8.47 2.48
C GLU A 150 4.08 8.49 2.45
N GLY A 151 3.42 8.14 3.56
CA GLY A 151 1.96 8.23 3.69
C GLY A 151 1.42 9.64 3.46
N LYS A 152 2.11 10.66 3.99
CA LYS A 152 1.80 12.07 3.71
C LYS A 152 1.94 12.41 2.23
N ARG A 153 3.02 11.98 1.58
CA ARG A 153 3.25 12.21 0.13
C ARG A 153 2.15 11.58 -0.73
N LEU A 154 1.71 10.37 -0.37
CA LEU A 154 0.60 9.70 -1.03
C LEU A 154 -0.71 10.47 -0.83
N ALA A 155 -1.00 10.92 0.39
CA ALA A 155 -2.19 11.72 0.70
C ALA A 155 -2.22 13.04 -0.09
N ASP A 156 -1.09 13.75 -0.14
CA ASP A 156 -0.95 14.99 -0.92
C ASP A 156 -1.17 14.74 -2.42
N THR A 157 -0.68 13.62 -2.94
CA THR A 157 -0.90 13.21 -4.34
C THR A 157 -2.37 12.91 -4.62
N MET A 158 -3.04 12.18 -3.72
CA MET A 158 -4.48 11.90 -3.82
C MET A 158 -5.33 13.17 -3.74
N LEU A 159 -4.92 14.16 -2.93
CA LEU A 159 -5.54 15.48 -2.90
C LEU A 159 -5.37 16.23 -4.23
N GLY A 160 -4.27 16.00 -4.95
CA GLY A 160 -4.10 16.47 -6.33
C GLY A 160 -5.17 15.90 -7.27
N TYR A 161 -5.33 14.59 -7.30
CA TYR A 161 -6.37 13.93 -8.11
C TYR A 161 -7.79 14.38 -7.74
N VAL A 162 -8.04 14.60 -6.46
CA VAL A 162 -9.30 15.20 -5.98
C VAL A 162 -9.56 16.55 -6.64
N ASN A 163 -8.56 17.42 -6.76
CA ASN A 163 -8.71 18.71 -7.44
C ASN A 163 -8.91 18.54 -8.96
N ASP A 164 -8.24 17.57 -9.58
CA ASP A 164 -8.44 17.29 -11.01
C ASP A 164 -9.88 16.81 -11.29
N ILE A 165 -10.41 15.93 -10.44
CA ILE A 165 -11.83 15.51 -10.48
C ILE A 165 -12.74 16.74 -10.35
N HIS A 166 -12.47 17.63 -9.39
CA HIS A 166 -13.24 18.86 -9.21
C HIS A 166 -13.34 19.70 -10.49
N ASN A 167 -12.19 19.88 -11.15
CA ASN A 167 -12.08 20.69 -12.35
C ASN A 167 -12.90 20.07 -13.49
N ILE A 168 -12.82 18.75 -13.66
CA ILE A 168 -13.61 18.03 -14.67
C ILE A 168 -15.11 18.17 -14.37
N LEU A 169 -15.55 17.95 -13.12
CA LEU A 169 -16.95 18.08 -12.74
C LEU A 169 -17.48 19.51 -12.97
N SER A 170 -16.65 20.52 -12.69
CA SER A 170 -17.00 21.92 -12.94
C SER A 170 -17.19 22.22 -14.43
N VAL A 171 -16.33 21.67 -15.30
CA VAL A 171 -16.47 21.78 -16.76
C VAL A 171 -17.75 21.09 -17.24
N VAL A 172 -18.04 19.88 -16.74
CA VAL A 172 -19.28 19.16 -17.09
C VAL A 172 -20.50 19.99 -16.67
N ARG A 173 -20.52 20.51 -15.44
CA ARG A 173 -21.63 21.32 -14.91
C ARG A 173 -21.87 22.59 -15.72
N ALA A 174 -20.81 23.27 -16.16
CA ALA A 174 -20.92 24.47 -17.01
C ALA A 174 -21.49 24.16 -18.40
N LYS A 175 -21.28 22.95 -18.94
CA LYS A 175 -21.75 22.55 -20.27
C LYS A 175 -23.17 21.99 -20.28
N LEU A 176 -23.68 21.51 -19.14
CA LEU A 176 -25.02 20.91 -19.05
C LEU A 176 -26.14 21.75 -19.66
N PRO A 177 -26.23 23.08 -19.45
CA PRO A 177 -27.28 23.88 -20.06
C PRO A 177 -27.25 23.80 -21.59
N SER A 178 -26.05 23.89 -22.20
CA SER A 178 -25.89 23.80 -23.66
C SER A 178 -26.27 22.41 -24.18
N VAL A 179 -25.82 21.36 -23.48
CA VAL A 179 -26.16 19.97 -23.84
C VAL A 179 -27.66 19.72 -23.77
N HIS A 180 -28.34 20.29 -22.76
CA HIS A 180 -29.78 20.19 -22.62
C HIS A 180 -30.51 20.88 -23.77
N GLU A 181 -30.08 22.08 -24.17
CA GLU A 181 -30.67 22.81 -25.29
C GLU A 181 -30.42 22.11 -26.64
N GLU A 182 -29.20 21.70 -26.94
CA GLU A 182 -28.88 20.94 -28.16
C GLU A 182 -29.71 19.65 -28.26
N TYR A 183 -29.90 18.98 -27.13
CA TYR A 183 -30.71 17.77 -27.07
C TYR A 183 -32.20 18.07 -27.30
N ARG A 184 -32.74 19.13 -26.69
CA ARG A 184 -34.12 19.59 -26.92
C ARG A 184 -34.35 19.90 -28.39
N GLU A 185 -33.43 20.59 -29.05
CA GLU A 185 -33.51 20.89 -30.48
C GLU A 185 -33.47 19.63 -31.34
N LYS A 186 -32.57 18.69 -31.02
CA LYS A 186 -32.45 17.41 -31.72
C LYS A 186 -33.72 16.56 -31.57
N LEU A 187 -34.32 16.53 -30.38
CA LEU A 187 -35.54 15.80 -30.11
C LEU A 187 -36.73 16.45 -30.84
N ALA A 188 -36.87 17.77 -30.78
CA ALA A 188 -37.90 18.50 -31.49
C ALA A 188 -37.83 18.28 -33.01
N ARG A 189 -36.63 18.30 -33.58
CA ARG A 189 -36.39 17.99 -35.00
C ARG A 189 -36.78 16.56 -35.35
N LYS A 190 -36.30 15.57 -34.59
CA LYS A 190 -36.62 14.16 -34.83
C LYS A 190 -38.13 13.90 -34.76
N LEU A 191 -38.81 14.51 -33.79
CA LEU A 191 -40.24 14.40 -33.61
C LEU A 191 -41.01 14.99 -34.80
N ARG A 192 -40.61 16.18 -35.30
CA ARG A 192 -41.16 16.77 -36.53
C ARG A 192 -40.98 15.84 -37.73
N GLU A 193 -39.77 15.36 -37.96
CA GLU A 193 -39.45 14.44 -39.07
C GLU A 193 -40.32 13.16 -39.00
N THR A 194 -40.45 12.53 -37.83
CA THR A 194 -41.31 11.34 -37.67
C THR A 194 -42.78 11.64 -37.91
N LEU A 195 -43.29 12.78 -37.44
CA LEU A 195 -44.69 13.16 -37.64
C LEU A 195 -45.00 13.46 -39.11
N GLU A 196 -44.11 14.16 -39.82
CA GLU A 196 -44.23 14.40 -41.26
C GLU A 196 -44.23 13.09 -42.06
N THR A 197 -43.46 12.09 -41.60
CA THR A 197 -43.40 10.76 -42.24
C THR A 197 -44.69 9.95 -42.03
N VAL A 198 -45.29 10.02 -40.83
CA VAL A 198 -46.51 9.26 -40.47
C VAL A 198 -47.79 9.94 -40.97
N ALA A 199 -47.82 11.27 -41.00
CA ALA A 199 -48.94 12.08 -41.45
C ALA A 199 -48.44 13.24 -42.31
N PRO A 200 -48.34 13.06 -43.65
CA PRO A 200 -48.06 14.15 -44.56
C PRO A 200 -49.16 15.21 -44.41
N HIS A 201 -48.79 16.46 -44.11
CA HIS A 201 -49.69 17.59 -43.74
C HIS A 201 -50.33 17.52 -42.34
N GLY A 202 -49.92 16.60 -41.45
CA GLY A 202 -50.47 16.51 -40.08
C GLY A 202 -50.30 17.76 -39.23
N PHE A 203 -49.24 18.56 -39.48
CA PHE A 203 -49.01 19.86 -38.83
C PHE A 203 -50.00 20.96 -39.27
N GLU A 204 -50.66 20.82 -40.43
CA GLU A 204 -51.71 21.76 -40.86
C GLU A 204 -53.01 21.56 -40.08
N GLN A 205 -53.20 20.39 -39.46
CA GLN A 205 -54.41 20.02 -38.70
C GLN A 205 -54.24 20.17 -37.18
N ILE A 206 -53.01 20.24 -36.67
CA ILE A 206 -52.71 20.41 -35.24
C ILE A 206 -52.30 21.87 -34.99
N LYS A 207 -53.08 22.63 -34.20
CA LYS A 207 -52.76 24.03 -33.89
C LYS A 207 -51.61 24.11 -32.87
N GLY A 208 -50.82 25.19 -32.98
CA GLY A 208 -49.53 25.37 -32.31
C GLY A 208 -49.49 25.03 -30.82
N GLU A 209 -50.53 25.34 -30.03
CA GLU A 209 -50.55 25.08 -28.59
C GLU A 209 -50.59 23.58 -28.23
N GLU A 210 -51.37 22.75 -28.94
CA GLU A 210 -51.47 21.30 -28.66
C GLU A 210 -50.21 20.53 -29.06
N LEU A 211 -49.63 20.90 -30.19
CA LEU A 211 -48.35 20.36 -30.64
C LEU A 211 -47.23 20.73 -29.67
N SER A 212 -47.15 22.00 -29.27
CA SER A 212 -46.18 22.47 -28.27
C SER A 212 -46.38 21.75 -26.93
N ALA A 213 -47.62 21.48 -26.51
CA ALA A 213 -47.91 20.73 -25.30
C ALA A 213 -47.48 19.25 -25.39
N ARG A 214 -47.69 18.57 -26.54
CA ARG A 214 -47.21 17.19 -26.76
C ARG A 214 -45.69 17.12 -26.80
N ILE A 215 -45.02 18.04 -27.51
CA ILE A 215 -43.57 18.14 -27.54
C ILE A 215 -43.03 18.41 -26.12
N ALA A 216 -43.66 19.31 -25.36
CA ALA A 216 -43.28 19.59 -23.98
C ALA A 216 -43.47 18.37 -23.07
N SER A 217 -44.57 17.62 -23.23
CA SER A 217 -44.85 16.39 -22.49
C SER A 217 -43.84 15.28 -22.78
N GLU A 218 -43.53 15.01 -24.05
CA GLU A 218 -42.51 14.03 -24.42
C GLU A 218 -41.10 14.49 -24.00
N SER A 219 -40.79 15.78 -24.14
CA SER A 219 -39.53 16.36 -23.65
C SER A 219 -39.39 16.25 -22.13
N ALA A 220 -40.50 16.39 -21.38
CA ALA A 220 -40.51 16.25 -19.92
C ALA A 220 -40.26 14.79 -19.49
N LEU A 221 -40.91 13.82 -20.14
CA LEU A 221 -40.68 12.38 -19.89
C LEU A 221 -39.23 11.95 -20.23
N PHE A 222 -38.61 12.56 -21.25
CA PHE A 222 -37.21 12.32 -21.58
C PHE A 222 -36.22 13.06 -20.68
N SER A 223 -36.58 14.25 -20.19
CA SER A 223 -35.76 15.02 -19.22
C SER A 223 -35.50 14.21 -17.94
N LEU A 224 -36.44 13.35 -17.53
CA LEU A 224 -36.27 12.42 -16.41
C LEU A 224 -35.20 11.33 -16.64
N ARG A 225 -34.84 11.00 -17.89
CA ARG A 225 -33.80 10.00 -18.20
C ARG A 225 -32.39 10.59 -18.28
N ILE A 226 -32.28 11.91 -18.45
CA ILE A 226 -31.02 12.62 -18.74
C ILE A 226 -30.58 13.48 -17.56
N ASP A 227 -31.40 13.60 -16.51
CA ASP A 227 -31.00 14.32 -15.31
C ASP A 227 -29.80 13.63 -14.66
N VAL A 228 -28.63 14.27 -14.86
CA VAL A 228 -27.33 13.90 -14.31
C VAL A 228 -26.92 14.83 -13.17
N ALA A 229 -27.77 15.79 -12.79
CA ALA A 229 -27.46 16.74 -11.72
C ALA A 229 -27.27 16.00 -10.39
N GLU A 230 -28.08 14.97 -10.14
CA GLU A 230 -27.96 14.13 -8.95
C GLU A 230 -26.63 13.39 -8.89
N GLU A 231 -26.18 12.79 -9.99
CA GLU A 231 -24.87 12.11 -10.06
C GLU A 231 -23.71 13.08 -9.79
N LEU A 232 -23.79 14.31 -10.29
CA LEU A 232 -22.79 15.34 -10.04
C LEU A 232 -22.78 15.79 -8.57
N ASP A 233 -23.95 16.00 -7.96
CA ASP A 233 -24.07 16.37 -6.55
C ASP A 233 -23.55 15.26 -5.62
N ARG A 234 -23.79 13.99 -5.99
CA ARG A 234 -23.23 12.83 -5.29
C ARG A 234 -21.73 12.76 -5.43
N LEU A 235 -21.19 12.95 -6.64
CA LEU A 235 -19.74 12.98 -6.87
C LEU A 235 -19.05 14.11 -6.10
N ASP A 236 -19.62 15.30 -6.06
CA ASP A 236 -19.13 16.42 -5.23
C ASP A 236 -19.11 16.05 -3.74
N SER A 237 -20.15 15.35 -3.28
CA SER A 237 -20.23 14.89 -1.88
C SER A 237 -19.16 13.86 -1.56
N HIS A 238 -18.95 12.87 -2.44
CA HIS A 238 -17.90 11.86 -2.29
C HIS A 238 -16.51 12.48 -2.33
N GLN A 239 -16.27 13.44 -3.22
CA GLN A 239 -14.99 14.15 -3.31
C GLN A 239 -14.68 14.94 -2.03
N LYS A 240 -15.68 15.63 -1.47
CA LYS A 240 -15.54 16.34 -0.18
C LYS A 240 -15.25 15.37 0.97
N GLU A 241 -15.93 14.23 1.01
CA GLU A 241 -15.66 13.19 1.99
C GLU A 241 -14.21 12.67 1.87
N LEU A 242 -13.76 12.38 0.65
CA LEU A 242 -12.39 11.95 0.38
C LEU A 242 -11.36 12.97 0.88
N ALA A 243 -11.54 14.25 0.53
CA ALA A 243 -10.65 15.32 0.96
C ALA A 243 -10.61 15.45 2.49
N ASN A 244 -11.76 15.32 3.16
CA ASN A 244 -11.86 15.37 4.61
C ASN A 244 -11.18 14.16 5.27
N LEU A 245 -11.33 12.95 4.71
CA LEU A 245 -10.67 11.75 5.22
C LEU A 245 -9.16 11.87 5.14
N LEU A 246 -8.63 12.31 3.99
CA LEU A 246 -7.19 12.49 3.78
C LEU A 246 -6.62 13.55 4.72
N LYS A 247 -7.32 14.67 4.94
CA LYS A 247 -6.87 15.74 5.85
C LYS A 247 -6.95 15.35 7.33
N THR A 248 -8.04 14.75 7.76
CA THR A 248 -8.27 14.42 9.18
C THR A 248 -7.31 13.34 9.67
N GLU A 249 -7.09 12.30 8.87
CA GLU A 249 -6.16 11.21 9.23
C GLU A 249 -4.68 11.67 9.13
N SER A 250 -4.38 12.70 8.32
CA SER A 250 -3.06 13.32 8.25
C SER A 250 -2.71 14.19 9.47
N GLN A 251 -3.71 14.68 10.22
CA GLN A 251 -3.53 15.61 11.36
C GLN A 251 -3.51 14.94 12.73
N LEU A 252 -3.80 13.64 12.82
CA LEU A 252 -3.77 12.91 14.09
C LEU A 252 -2.31 12.56 14.47
N ASP A 253 -1.71 13.35 15.37
CA ASP A 253 -0.36 13.15 15.94
C ASP A 253 -0.28 11.99 16.96
N HIS A 254 -1.42 11.56 17.50
CA HIS A 254 -1.52 10.39 18.37
C HIS A 254 -2.81 9.63 18.10
N VAL A 255 -2.72 8.37 17.66
CA VAL A 255 -3.89 7.48 17.58
C VAL A 255 -3.84 6.50 18.75
N PRO A 256 -4.84 6.52 19.66
CA PRO A 256 -5.04 5.45 20.61
C PRO A 256 -5.48 4.18 19.89
N LYS A 257 -4.82 3.06 20.23
CA LYS A 257 -5.16 1.70 19.84
C LYS A 257 -6.63 1.39 20.20
N THR A 258 -7.55 1.44 19.25
CA THR A 258 -8.90 0.86 19.40
C THR A 258 -9.20 -0.09 18.25
N LYS A 259 -9.44 -1.35 18.61
CA LYS A 259 -9.53 -2.55 17.75
C LYS A 259 -10.66 -2.55 16.70
N ASN A 260 -11.50 -1.51 16.61
CA ASN A 260 -12.75 -1.51 15.83
C ASN A 260 -12.91 -0.39 14.79
N LYS A 261 -11.87 0.41 14.48
CA LYS A 261 -11.93 1.29 13.29
C LYS A 261 -11.75 0.44 12.03
N GLN A 262 -12.75 0.45 11.16
CA GLN A 262 -12.64 -0.07 9.79
C GLN A 262 -11.40 0.57 9.14
N SER A 263 -10.44 -0.23 8.66
CA SER A 263 -9.15 0.28 8.16
C SER A 263 -9.37 1.34 7.09
N LEU A 264 -8.64 2.46 7.14
CA LEU A 264 -8.77 3.60 6.22
C LEU A 264 -8.91 3.16 4.76
N GLY A 265 -8.06 2.23 4.31
CA GLY A 265 -8.13 1.65 2.96
C GLY A 265 -9.48 1.04 2.57
N LYS A 266 -10.19 0.37 3.49
CA LYS A 266 -11.54 -0.19 3.21
C LYS A 266 -12.59 0.90 3.02
N ARG A 267 -12.47 2.01 3.76
CA ARG A 267 -13.39 3.14 3.63
C ARG A 267 -13.13 3.87 2.31
N LEU A 268 -11.86 4.01 1.92
CA LEU A 268 -11.45 4.53 0.62
C LEU A 268 -11.95 3.64 -0.53
N ASP A 269 -11.79 2.32 -0.42
CA ASP A 269 -12.29 1.37 -1.43
C ASP A 269 -13.79 1.50 -1.67
N PHE A 270 -14.58 1.61 -0.58
CA PHE A 270 -16.03 1.83 -0.70
C PHE A 270 -16.35 3.15 -1.39
N LEU A 271 -15.65 4.23 -1.02
CA LEU A 271 -15.84 5.54 -1.61
C LEU A 271 -15.55 5.53 -3.12
N PHE A 272 -14.47 4.87 -3.55
CA PHE A 272 -14.14 4.75 -4.97
C PHE A 272 -15.10 3.83 -5.74
N GLN A 273 -15.71 2.84 -5.08
CA GLN A 273 -16.77 2.04 -5.68
C GLN A 273 -18.01 2.90 -5.95
N GLU A 274 -18.45 3.70 -4.97
CA GLU A 274 -19.59 4.60 -5.16
C GLU A 274 -19.28 5.67 -6.21
N MET A 275 -18.09 6.30 -6.18
CA MET A 275 -17.70 7.26 -7.23
C MET A 275 -17.72 6.63 -8.63
N ASN A 276 -17.18 5.41 -8.79
CA ASN A 276 -17.24 4.70 -10.07
C ASN A 276 -18.67 4.40 -10.51
N ARG A 277 -19.55 4.06 -9.57
CA ARG A 277 -20.98 3.84 -9.86
C ARG A 277 -21.63 5.11 -10.36
N GLU A 278 -21.40 6.25 -9.71
CA GLU A 278 -21.97 7.53 -10.15
C GLU A 278 -21.39 8.00 -11.50
N ILE A 279 -20.09 7.79 -11.74
CA ILE A 279 -19.46 8.08 -13.05
C ILE A 279 -20.05 7.21 -14.17
N ASN A 280 -20.35 5.93 -13.89
CA ASN A 280 -21.00 5.05 -14.87
C ASN A 280 -22.44 5.51 -15.18
N THR A 281 -23.18 5.95 -14.16
CA THR A 281 -24.52 6.51 -14.35
C THR A 281 -24.47 7.81 -15.16
N LEU A 282 -23.53 8.72 -14.84
CA LEU A 282 -23.28 9.94 -15.62
C LEU A 282 -23.02 9.63 -17.11
N GLY A 283 -22.16 8.65 -17.39
CA GLY A 283 -21.84 8.26 -18.76
C GLY A 283 -22.95 7.53 -19.51
N SER A 284 -23.83 6.81 -18.82
CA SER A 284 -24.96 6.11 -19.45
C SER A 284 -26.19 7.01 -19.68
N LYS A 285 -26.35 8.06 -18.87
CA LYS A 285 -27.43 9.05 -19.00
C LYS A 285 -27.12 10.17 -19.98
N SER A 286 -25.84 10.43 -20.28
CA SER A 286 -25.42 11.47 -21.23
C SER A 286 -24.97 10.89 -22.56
N THR A 287 -25.39 11.54 -23.66
CA THR A 287 -24.99 11.17 -25.03
C THR A 287 -24.05 12.19 -25.69
N ALA A 288 -23.68 13.25 -24.96
CA ALA A 288 -22.77 14.28 -25.45
C ALA A 288 -21.32 13.78 -25.42
N ILE A 289 -20.61 13.90 -26.55
CA ILE A 289 -19.21 13.45 -26.71
C ILE A 289 -18.30 14.05 -25.64
N GLU A 290 -18.52 15.31 -25.30
CA GLU A 290 -17.70 16.04 -24.33
C GLU A 290 -17.87 15.50 -22.91
N ILE A 291 -19.07 15.02 -22.57
CA ILE A 291 -19.34 14.35 -21.29
C ILE A 291 -18.72 12.95 -21.32
N THR A 292 -18.76 12.25 -22.45
CA THR A 292 -18.09 10.95 -22.62
C THR A 292 -16.59 11.04 -22.36
N GLN A 293 -15.91 12.07 -22.89
CA GLN A 293 -14.48 12.30 -22.62
C GLN A 293 -14.23 12.52 -21.13
N SER A 294 -15.03 13.38 -20.50
CA SER A 294 -14.95 13.67 -19.06
C SER A 294 -15.15 12.41 -18.21
N VAL A 295 -16.07 11.52 -18.60
CA VAL A 295 -16.32 10.24 -17.93
C VAL A 295 -15.10 9.31 -18.00
N ILE A 296 -14.39 9.28 -19.13
CA ILE A 296 -13.17 8.47 -19.28
C ILE A 296 -12.07 9.01 -18.35
N ASP A 297 -11.86 10.33 -18.35
CA ASP A 297 -10.85 10.98 -17.52
C ASP A 297 -11.14 10.78 -16.01
N LEU A 298 -12.42 10.90 -15.60
CA LEU A 298 -12.85 10.63 -14.23
C LEU A 298 -12.60 9.17 -13.83
N LYS A 299 -12.88 8.20 -14.70
CA LYS A 299 -12.61 6.77 -14.43
C LYS A 299 -11.11 6.52 -14.21
N LEU A 300 -10.28 7.13 -15.03
CA LEU A 300 -8.83 7.01 -14.92
C LEU A 300 -8.32 7.57 -13.58
N LEU A 301 -8.80 8.75 -13.17
CA LEU A 301 -8.46 9.36 -11.89
C LEU A 301 -8.93 8.52 -10.70
N VAL A 302 -10.13 7.94 -10.75
CA VAL A 302 -10.64 7.06 -9.67
C VAL A 302 -9.82 5.76 -9.58
N GLU A 303 -9.39 5.18 -10.70
CA GLU A 303 -8.51 4.01 -10.66
C GLU A 303 -7.13 4.35 -10.09
N GLN A 304 -6.54 5.50 -10.48
CA GLN A 304 -5.30 6.00 -9.89
C GLN A 304 -5.43 6.22 -8.38
N LEU A 305 -6.53 6.81 -7.92
CA LEU A 305 -6.83 6.97 -6.49
C LEU A 305 -6.91 5.61 -5.76
N ARG A 306 -7.55 4.63 -6.38
CA ARG A 306 -7.68 3.27 -5.84
C ARG A 306 -6.34 2.56 -5.74
N GLU A 307 -5.46 2.70 -6.74
CA GLU A 307 -4.09 2.19 -6.67
C GLU A 307 -3.29 2.81 -5.52
N GLN A 308 -3.39 4.13 -5.31
CA GLN A 308 -2.71 4.79 -4.18
C GLN A 308 -3.24 4.31 -2.84
N ALA A 309 -4.56 4.14 -2.71
CA ALA A 309 -5.17 3.70 -1.46
C ALA A 309 -4.78 2.28 -1.04
N GLN A 310 -4.41 1.41 -1.97
CA GLN A 310 -3.88 0.08 -1.63
C GLN A 310 -2.58 0.18 -0.82
N ASN A 311 -1.81 1.26 -0.99
CA ASN A 311 -0.54 1.45 -0.30
C ASN A 311 -0.68 2.24 1.01
N ILE A 312 -1.90 2.59 1.43
CA ILE A 312 -2.17 3.39 2.62
C ILE A 312 -2.76 2.54 3.76
N GLU A 313 -2.26 2.76 4.97
CA GLU A 313 -2.77 2.24 6.24
C GLU A 313 -3.30 3.36 7.15
#